data_AF-A0AAV0HHJ5-F1
#
_entry.id   AF-A0AAV0HHJ5-F1
#
_cell.length_a   1.000
_cell.length_b   1.000
_cell.length_c   1.000
_cell.angle_alpha   90.00
_cell.angle_beta   90.00
_cell.angle_gamma   90.00
#
_symmetry.space_group_name_H-M   'P 1'
#
loop_
_entity.id
_entity.type
_entity.pdbx_description
1 polymer ?
#
loop_
_entity_poly.entity_id
_entity_poly.type
_entity_poly.pdbx_seq_one_letter_code
_entity_poly.pdbx_strand_id
1 'polypeptide(L)'
;MTKDPSSSIVRLNIGGKKFSTTVDTLTNREPQSMLAAMFSGRHTLCQDSDSGQIFVDRDGKHFRHVLNWLRDGVVPTLSDAEYSELMREAEYYQLLGLIDGINSALNKKKEADDLDTELTRTDIIKCIQSERVRFRGLNLSGLDLSKLDLSFVDFSFACLKNVFFSRANLQCAKFKVYIQLIPYFKMWMLRVPYFIMLLCGRRCEFTGANLRGAVLAGANLQSANLQDACLIDCSFCGADLRTAHLQTADFTNANLEGANLEGANLKGAKLINANLKGANLQRAYLRQVNFQNTHLEGARLDGANLHGVIR
;
A
#
# COMPACT_ATOMS: atom_id res chain seq x y z
N MET A 1 -51.03 -27.44 31.34
CA MET A 1 -50.45 -26.08 31.22
C MET A 1 -49.43 -26.11 30.10
N THR A 2 -49.85 -25.63 28.93
CA THR A 2 -49.08 -25.56 27.70
C THR A 2 -47.96 -24.54 27.86
N LYS A 3 -46.70 -24.99 27.95
CA LYS A 3 -45.54 -24.10 27.86
C LYS A 3 -45.45 -23.60 26.42
N ASP A 4 -45.63 -22.30 26.26
CA ASP A 4 -45.42 -21.59 25.00
C ASP A 4 -43.98 -21.82 24.50
N PRO A 5 -43.74 -22.24 23.24
CA PRO A 5 -42.40 -22.51 22.71
C PRO A 5 -41.68 -21.23 22.25
N SER A 6 -41.96 -20.07 22.86
CA SER A 6 -41.22 -18.84 22.59
C SER A 6 -39.81 -18.98 23.17
N SER A 7 -38.80 -19.01 22.30
CA SER A 7 -37.37 -19.12 22.60
C SER A 7 -37.00 -18.46 23.93
N SER A 8 -36.60 -19.24 24.93
CA SER A 8 -36.32 -18.71 26.27
C SER A 8 -35.20 -17.67 26.19
N ILE A 9 -35.51 -16.46 26.65
CA ILE A 9 -34.52 -15.37 26.73
C ILE A 9 -33.43 -15.80 27.71
N VAL A 10 -32.18 -15.66 27.29
CA VAL A 10 -30.98 -15.93 28.07
C VAL A 10 -30.25 -14.61 28.34
N ARG A 11 -29.86 -14.41 29.59
CA ARG A 11 -29.04 -13.27 30.02
C ARG A 11 -27.63 -13.77 30.34
N LEU A 12 -26.63 -13.19 29.67
CA LEU A 12 -25.23 -13.59 29.78
C LEU A 12 -24.42 -12.46 30.40
N ASN A 13 -23.43 -12.83 31.22
CA ASN A 13 -22.40 -11.92 31.72
C ASN A 13 -21.03 -12.48 31.32
N ILE A 14 -20.40 -11.87 30.31
CA ILE A 14 -19.11 -12.30 29.76
C ILE A 14 -18.03 -11.36 30.29
N GLY A 15 -17.28 -11.81 31.31
CA GLY A 15 -16.20 -11.03 31.94
C GLY A 15 -16.62 -9.64 32.43
N GLY A 16 -17.87 -9.50 32.89
CA GLY A 16 -18.44 -8.24 33.37
C GLY A 16 -19.32 -7.50 32.36
N LYS A 17 -19.33 -7.92 31.08
CA LYS A 17 -20.22 -7.33 30.05
C LYS A 17 -21.51 -8.12 29.90
N LYS A 18 -22.64 -7.42 29.99
CA LYS A 18 -23.98 -8.02 29.99
C LYS A 18 -24.55 -8.09 28.57
N PHE A 19 -25.09 -9.25 28.21
CA PHE A 19 -25.75 -9.50 26.92
C PHE A 19 -27.10 -10.20 27.13
N SER A 20 -27.98 -10.07 26.14
CA SER A 20 -29.26 -10.79 26.13
C SER A 20 -29.54 -11.33 24.74
N THR A 21 -30.01 -12.57 24.69
CA THR A 21 -30.29 -13.30 23.45
C THR A 21 -31.28 -14.42 23.72
N THR A 22 -31.51 -15.31 22.76
CA THR A 22 -32.36 -16.49 22.90
C THR A 22 -31.52 -17.77 22.86
N VAL A 23 -32.00 -18.84 23.49
CA VAL A 23 -31.36 -20.17 23.39
C VAL A 23 -31.15 -20.55 21.93
N ASP A 24 -32.18 -20.38 21.10
CA ASP A 24 -32.14 -20.66 19.65
C ASP A 24 -30.97 -19.98 18.93
N THR A 25 -30.64 -18.73 19.28
CA THR A 25 -29.49 -18.02 18.70
C THR A 25 -28.18 -18.72 19.03
N LEU A 26 -28.05 -19.25 20.25
CA LEU A 26 -26.84 -19.90 20.74
C LEU A 26 -26.69 -21.35 20.24
N THR A 27 -27.79 -21.99 19.86
CA THR A 27 -27.81 -23.43 19.52
C THR A 27 -27.96 -23.72 18.02
N ASN A 28 -28.61 -22.85 17.25
CA ASN A 28 -29.05 -23.23 15.89
C ASN A 28 -27.96 -23.14 14.82
N ARG A 29 -27.15 -22.07 14.81
CA ARG A 29 -26.18 -21.85 13.72
C ARG A 29 -25.01 -22.82 13.77
N GLU A 30 -24.50 -23.08 14.97
CA GLU A 30 -23.37 -23.99 15.21
C GLU A 30 -23.74 -24.98 16.32
N PRO A 31 -24.48 -26.06 16.00
CA PRO A 31 -24.95 -27.02 17.01
C PRO A 31 -23.82 -27.78 17.73
N GLN A 32 -22.62 -27.77 17.17
CA GLN A 32 -21.42 -28.41 17.72
C GLN A 32 -20.54 -27.45 18.54
N SER A 33 -20.91 -26.17 18.62
CA SER A 33 -20.14 -25.18 19.37
C SER A 33 -20.24 -25.40 20.89
N MET A 34 -19.28 -24.85 21.62
CA MET A 34 -19.32 -24.84 23.09
C MET A 34 -20.60 -24.16 23.61
N LEU A 35 -21.03 -23.07 22.97
CA LEU A 35 -22.27 -22.37 23.32
C LEU A 35 -23.48 -23.28 23.11
N ALA A 36 -23.58 -23.98 21.99
CA ALA A 36 -24.68 -24.91 21.76
C ALA A 36 -24.70 -26.05 22.80
N ALA A 37 -23.53 -26.59 23.17
CA ALA A 37 -23.40 -27.60 24.21
C ALA A 37 -23.87 -27.09 25.58
N MET A 38 -23.40 -25.91 25.99
CA MET A 38 -23.79 -25.25 27.24
C MET A 38 -25.31 -25.04 27.33
N PHE A 39 -25.93 -24.63 26.23
CA PHE A 39 -27.35 -24.27 26.17
C PHE A 39 -28.26 -25.36 25.62
N SER A 40 -27.74 -26.58 25.41
CA SER A 40 -28.50 -27.75 24.94
C SER A 40 -29.53 -28.30 25.92
N GLY A 41 -29.56 -27.77 27.16
CA GLY A 41 -30.38 -28.29 28.26
C GLY A 41 -29.80 -29.52 28.96
N ARG A 42 -28.63 -30.01 28.53
CA ARG A 42 -27.96 -31.19 29.09
C ARG A 42 -26.93 -30.86 30.18
N HIS A 43 -26.67 -29.58 30.43
CA HIS A 43 -25.65 -29.13 31.38
C HIS A 43 -26.29 -28.18 32.39
N THR A 44 -25.93 -28.35 33.67
CA THR A 44 -26.36 -27.43 34.72
C THR A 44 -25.53 -26.16 34.63
N LEU A 45 -26.17 -25.05 34.24
CA LEU A 45 -25.52 -23.74 34.18
C LEU A 45 -25.63 -23.05 35.54
N CYS A 46 -24.52 -22.52 36.04
CA CYS A 46 -24.52 -21.69 37.24
C CYS A 46 -25.13 -20.33 36.89
N GLN A 47 -26.31 -20.06 37.45
CA GLN A 47 -26.99 -18.78 37.33
C GLN A 47 -26.82 -18.00 38.63
N ASP A 48 -26.54 -16.71 38.49
CA ASP A 48 -26.60 -15.78 39.61
C ASP A 48 -28.03 -15.75 40.17
N SER A 49 -28.18 -16.02 41.48
CA SER A 49 -29.47 -16.18 42.15
C SER A 49 -30.35 -14.93 42.08
N ASP A 50 -29.71 -13.75 42.01
CA ASP A 50 -30.39 -12.47 42.14
C ASP A 50 -30.77 -11.90 40.77
N SER A 51 -29.91 -12.06 39.77
CA SER A 51 -30.09 -11.48 38.43
C SER A 51 -30.50 -12.47 37.34
N GLY A 52 -30.40 -13.77 37.59
CA GLY A 52 -30.65 -14.84 36.62
C GLY A 52 -29.64 -14.85 35.46
N GLN A 53 -28.49 -14.20 35.63
CA GLN A 53 -27.44 -14.11 34.60
C GLN A 53 -26.52 -15.32 34.67
N ILE A 54 -26.11 -15.81 33.50
CA ILE A 54 -25.11 -16.87 33.38
C ILE A 54 -23.77 -16.21 33.16
N PHE A 55 -22.84 -16.44 34.08
CA PHE A 55 -21.50 -15.90 34.00
C PHE A 55 -20.58 -16.79 33.16
N VAL A 56 -19.77 -16.15 32.32
CA VAL A 56 -18.71 -16.80 31.54
C VAL A 56 -17.44 -16.00 31.75
N ASP A 57 -16.41 -16.66 32.26
CA ASP A 57 -15.13 -16.05 32.61
C ASP A 57 -14.24 -15.86 31.37
N ARG A 58 -14.64 -14.92 30.50
CA ARG A 58 -13.99 -14.58 29.24
C ARG A 58 -14.06 -13.07 28.98
N ASP A 59 -13.21 -12.54 28.10
CA ASP A 59 -13.26 -11.12 27.75
C ASP A 59 -14.51 -10.80 26.91
N GLY A 60 -15.44 -10.04 27.50
CA GLY A 60 -16.65 -9.59 26.83
C GLY A 60 -16.43 -8.57 25.70
N LYS A 61 -15.21 -8.03 25.50
CA LYS A 61 -14.92 -6.98 24.50
C LYS A 61 -15.43 -7.30 23.10
N HIS A 62 -15.19 -8.52 22.62
CA HIS A 62 -15.52 -8.96 21.27
C HIS A 62 -16.74 -9.87 21.19
N PHE A 63 -17.34 -10.22 22.32
CA PHE A 63 -18.49 -11.12 22.36
C PHE A 63 -19.70 -10.60 21.55
N ARG A 64 -19.84 -9.27 21.39
CA ARG A 64 -20.87 -8.69 20.50
C ARG A 64 -20.76 -9.20 19.06
N HIS A 65 -19.54 -9.42 18.57
CA HIS A 65 -19.29 -9.87 17.19
C HIS A 65 -19.65 -11.34 17.02
N VAL A 66 -19.29 -12.17 17.99
CA VAL A 66 -19.72 -13.56 18.09
C VAL A 66 -21.25 -13.64 18.08
N LEU A 67 -21.90 -12.85 18.93
CA LEU A 67 -23.35 -12.87 19.06
C LEU A 67 -24.08 -12.41 17.79
N ASN A 68 -23.58 -11.36 17.14
CA ASN A 68 -24.17 -10.91 15.88
C ASN A 68 -23.96 -11.93 14.76
N TRP A 69 -22.78 -12.51 14.65
CA TRP A 69 -22.52 -13.58 13.69
C TRP A 69 -23.42 -14.80 13.91
N LEU A 70 -23.70 -15.18 15.17
CA LEU A 70 -24.68 -16.24 15.47
C LEU A 70 -26.08 -15.89 14.96
N ARG A 71 -26.47 -14.61 14.99
CA ARG A 71 -27.77 -14.13 14.49
C ARG A 71 -27.83 -14.13 12.97
N ASP A 72 -26.95 -13.39 12.31
CA ASP A 72 -27.07 -13.09 10.87
C ASP A 72 -26.04 -13.81 10.00
N GLY A 73 -24.95 -14.33 10.56
CA GLY A 73 -23.88 -15.02 9.85
C GLY A 73 -22.87 -14.08 9.19
N VAL A 74 -22.98 -12.78 9.39
CA VAL A 74 -22.12 -11.78 8.77
C VAL A 74 -20.84 -11.62 9.58
N VAL A 75 -19.69 -11.84 8.93
CA VAL A 75 -18.38 -11.57 9.52
C VAL A 75 -18.18 -10.05 9.58
N PRO A 76 -17.87 -9.47 10.75
CA PRO A 76 -17.72 -8.03 10.91
C PRO A 76 -16.47 -7.52 10.19
N THR A 77 -16.51 -6.31 9.65
CA THR A 77 -15.30 -5.65 9.12
C THR A 77 -14.50 -5.02 10.27
N LEU A 78 -13.31 -5.53 10.53
CA LEU A 78 -12.45 -5.13 11.65
C LEU A 78 -11.00 -4.85 11.22
N SER A 79 -10.23 -4.22 12.12
CA SER A 79 -8.77 -4.14 12.00
C SER A 79 -8.11 -5.51 12.26
N ASP A 80 -6.86 -5.68 11.82
CA ASP A 80 -6.17 -6.99 11.94
C ASP A 80 -5.88 -7.37 13.39
N ALA A 81 -5.63 -6.37 14.24
CA ALA A 81 -5.49 -6.55 15.68
C ALA A 81 -6.82 -7.04 16.29
N GLU A 82 -7.95 -6.42 15.91
CA GLU A 82 -9.27 -6.82 16.39
C GLU A 82 -9.69 -8.20 15.86
N TYR A 83 -9.36 -8.57 14.62
CA TYR A 83 -9.57 -9.93 14.13
C TYR A 83 -8.77 -10.96 14.91
N SER A 84 -7.53 -10.63 15.29
CA SER A 84 -6.70 -11.53 16.11
C SER A 84 -7.32 -11.74 17.50
N GLU A 85 -7.92 -10.70 18.08
CA GLU A 85 -8.65 -10.80 19.34
C GLU A 85 -9.95 -11.59 19.20
N LEU A 86 -10.73 -11.34 18.13
CA LEU A 86 -11.96 -12.08 17.84
C LEU A 86 -11.71 -13.57 17.54
N MET A 87 -10.61 -13.88 16.84
CA MET A 87 -10.23 -15.26 16.51
C MET A 87 -10.07 -16.11 17.79
N ARG A 88 -9.40 -15.57 18.82
CA ARG A 88 -9.23 -16.28 20.10
C ARG A 88 -10.55 -16.62 20.78
N GLU A 89 -11.56 -15.75 20.67
CA GLU A 89 -12.89 -16.03 21.20
C GLU A 89 -13.64 -17.05 20.32
N ALA A 90 -13.53 -16.96 18.99
CA ALA A 90 -14.13 -17.93 18.07
C ALA A 90 -13.58 -19.35 18.28
N GLU A 91 -12.26 -19.48 18.50
CA GLU A 91 -11.59 -20.74 18.85
C GLU A 91 -12.07 -21.27 20.20
N TYR A 92 -12.15 -20.42 21.22
CA TYR A 92 -12.63 -20.82 22.55
C TYR A 92 -14.06 -21.36 22.50
N TYR A 93 -14.98 -20.65 21.83
CA TYR A 93 -16.36 -21.10 21.69
C TYR A 93 -16.55 -22.21 20.65
N GLN A 94 -15.49 -22.60 19.94
CA GLN A 94 -15.50 -23.62 18.89
C GLN A 94 -16.49 -23.29 17.76
N LEU A 95 -16.41 -22.07 17.24
CA LEU A 95 -17.28 -21.56 16.16
C LEU A 95 -16.57 -21.66 14.81
N LEU A 96 -16.57 -22.86 14.21
CA LEU A 96 -15.76 -23.17 13.03
C LEU A 96 -16.11 -22.28 11.83
N GLY A 97 -17.38 -22.03 11.58
CA GLY A 97 -17.83 -21.16 10.49
C GLY A 97 -17.41 -19.69 10.67
N LEU A 98 -17.27 -19.22 11.92
CA LEU A 98 -16.75 -17.88 12.18
C LEU A 98 -15.24 -17.83 11.96
N ILE A 99 -14.51 -18.86 12.39
CA ILE A 99 -13.08 -19.01 12.14
C ILE A 99 -12.80 -18.98 10.63
N ASP A 100 -13.54 -19.79 9.86
CA ASP A 100 -13.43 -19.81 8.40
C ASP A 100 -13.78 -18.46 7.76
N GLY A 101 -14.83 -17.80 8.28
CA GLY A 101 -15.23 -16.47 7.85
C GLY A 101 -14.17 -15.40 8.10
N ILE A 102 -13.52 -15.42 9.27
CA ILE A 102 -12.41 -14.51 9.61
C ILE A 102 -11.20 -14.81 8.73
N ASN A 103 -10.83 -16.09 8.56
CA ASN A 103 -9.73 -16.49 7.68
C ASN A 103 -9.97 -16.06 6.24
N SER A 104 -11.20 -16.22 5.73
CA SER A 104 -11.57 -15.72 4.40
C SER A 104 -11.49 -14.20 4.31
N ALA A 105 -11.93 -13.46 5.33
CA ALA A 105 -11.84 -12.00 5.36
C ALA A 105 -10.39 -11.50 5.42
N LEU A 106 -9.54 -12.16 6.21
CA LEU A 106 -8.10 -11.88 6.29
C LEU A 106 -7.38 -12.26 4.99
N ASN A 107 -7.76 -13.37 4.35
CA ASN A 107 -7.21 -13.77 3.05
C ASN A 107 -7.67 -12.83 1.94
N LYS A 108 -8.92 -12.35 1.91
CA LYS A 108 -9.36 -11.31 0.97
C LYS A 108 -8.64 -9.98 1.17
N LYS A 109 -8.32 -9.62 2.42
CA LYS A 109 -7.47 -8.46 2.74
C LYS A 109 -6.04 -8.66 2.24
N LYS A 110 -5.48 -9.87 2.43
CA LYS A 110 -4.18 -10.24 1.88
C LYS A 110 -4.21 -10.23 0.36
N GLU A 111 -5.17 -10.84 -0.30
CA GLU A 111 -5.36 -10.81 -1.76
C GLU A 111 -5.49 -9.37 -2.27
N ALA A 112 -6.18 -8.48 -1.56
CA ALA A 112 -6.24 -7.05 -1.89
C ALA A 112 -4.89 -6.31 -1.72
N ASP A 113 -4.03 -6.78 -0.81
CA ASP A 113 -2.65 -6.29 -0.64
C ASP A 113 -1.62 -7.01 -1.55
N ASP A 114 -1.94 -8.22 -2.05
CA ASP A 114 -1.11 -9.13 -2.86
C ASP A 114 -1.49 -9.11 -4.35
N LEU A 115 -2.48 -8.30 -4.74
CA LEU A 115 -2.90 -8.03 -6.13
C LEU A 115 -1.93 -7.11 -6.91
N ASP A 116 -0.74 -6.83 -6.35
CA ASP A 116 0.42 -6.28 -7.04
C ASP A 116 1.42 -7.44 -7.23
N THR A 117 1.22 -8.37 -8.18
CA THR A 117 1.70 -8.29 -9.58
C THR A 117 1.00 -9.28 -10.51
N GLU A 118 0.51 -8.82 -11.67
CA GLU A 118 0.03 -9.69 -12.77
C GLU A 118 1.18 -10.44 -13.51
N LEU A 119 2.44 -10.05 -13.29
CA LEU A 119 3.61 -10.54 -14.02
C LEU A 119 4.73 -10.92 -13.06
N THR A 120 5.42 -12.04 -13.29
CA THR A 120 6.64 -12.41 -12.55
C THR A 120 7.90 -11.87 -13.24
N ARG A 121 9.03 -11.79 -12.51
CA ARG A 121 10.34 -11.47 -13.12
C ARG A 121 10.67 -12.40 -14.29
N THR A 122 10.27 -13.67 -14.22
CA THR A 122 10.46 -14.65 -15.30
C THR A 122 9.65 -14.27 -16.54
N ASP A 123 8.42 -13.78 -16.37
CA ASP A 123 7.59 -13.32 -17.50
C ASP A 123 8.20 -12.09 -18.16
N ILE A 124 8.74 -11.16 -17.36
CA ILE A 124 9.47 -9.99 -17.85
C ILE A 124 10.69 -10.40 -18.69
N ILE A 125 11.49 -11.36 -18.21
CA ILE A 125 12.66 -11.87 -18.94
C ILE A 125 12.24 -12.46 -20.29
N LYS A 126 11.18 -13.27 -20.31
CA LYS A 126 10.65 -13.85 -21.56
C LYS A 126 10.20 -12.76 -22.54
N CYS A 127 9.52 -11.73 -22.05
CA CYS A 127 9.10 -10.61 -22.89
C CYS A 127 10.30 -9.91 -23.53
N ILE A 128 11.34 -9.59 -22.74
CA ILE A 128 12.53 -8.87 -23.23
C ILE A 128 13.24 -9.65 -24.33
N GLN A 129 13.26 -10.98 -24.22
CA GLN A 129 13.89 -11.88 -25.20
C GLN A 129 13.08 -12.02 -26.51
N SER A 130 11.80 -11.65 -26.53
CA SER A 130 10.85 -11.98 -27.61
C SER A 130 10.45 -10.80 -28.52
N GLU A 131 11.18 -9.68 -28.49
CA GLU A 131 10.99 -8.40 -29.23
C GLU A 131 10.30 -7.25 -28.45
N ARG A 132 10.57 -6.00 -28.90
CA ARG A 132 10.40 -4.71 -28.19
C ARG A 132 9.21 -4.66 -27.22
N VAL A 133 9.54 -4.75 -25.93
CA VAL A 133 8.54 -4.81 -24.86
C VAL A 133 7.99 -3.44 -24.51
N ARG A 134 6.67 -3.37 -24.33
CA ARG A 134 5.97 -2.21 -23.77
C ARG A 134 5.26 -2.67 -22.50
N PHE A 135 5.69 -2.16 -21.35
CA PHE A 135 5.04 -2.41 -20.06
C PHE A 135 4.07 -1.28 -19.69
N ARG A 136 3.45 -0.67 -20.71
CA ARG A 136 2.60 0.49 -20.56
C ARG A 136 1.33 0.11 -19.79
N GLY A 137 1.03 0.82 -18.71
CA GLY A 137 -0.18 0.59 -17.92
C GLY A 137 -0.18 -0.67 -17.05
N LEU A 138 0.92 -1.43 -17.02
CA LEU A 138 1.00 -2.68 -16.27
C LEU A 138 1.27 -2.45 -14.80
N ASN A 139 0.79 -3.38 -13.98
CA ASN A 139 1.18 -3.45 -12.58
C ASN A 139 2.50 -4.20 -12.42
N LEU A 140 3.58 -3.48 -12.11
CA LEU A 140 4.90 -4.06 -11.90
C LEU A 140 5.34 -3.98 -10.45
N SER A 141 4.49 -3.51 -9.55
CA SER A 141 4.86 -3.19 -8.19
C SER A 141 5.54 -4.34 -7.46
N GLY A 142 6.55 -4.07 -6.65
CA GLY A 142 7.26 -5.10 -5.91
C GLY A 142 8.20 -5.98 -6.75
N LEU A 143 8.18 -5.87 -8.08
CA LEU A 143 9.10 -6.65 -8.91
C LEU A 143 10.54 -6.23 -8.71
N ASP A 144 11.39 -7.24 -8.57
CA ASP A 144 12.82 -7.06 -8.75
C ASP A 144 13.16 -7.14 -10.24
N LEU A 145 13.47 -5.99 -10.83
CA LEU A 145 13.94 -5.80 -12.21
C LEU A 145 15.42 -5.43 -12.26
N SER A 146 16.15 -5.61 -11.16
CA SER A 146 17.55 -5.28 -11.04
C SER A 146 18.39 -6.02 -12.08
N LYS A 147 19.44 -5.34 -12.56
CA LYS A 147 20.44 -5.85 -13.52
C LYS A 147 19.88 -6.27 -14.88
N LEU A 148 18.60 -6.03 -15.17
CA LEU A 148 18.03 -6.32 -16.49
C LEU A 148 18.38 -5.22 -17.50
N ASP A 149 18.47 -5.60 -18.78
CA ASP A 149 18.45 -4.63 -19.87
C ASP A 149 17.00 -4.31 -20.24
N LEU A 150 16.61 -3.09 -19.89
CA LEU A 150 15.29 -2.49 -20.07
C LEU A 150 15.43 -1.20 -20.88
N SER A 151 16.48 -1.11 -21.70
CA SER A 151 16.70 0.03 -22.57
C SER A 151 15.54 0.18 -23.55
N PHE A 152 15.14 1.42 -23.79
CA PHE A 152 14.04 1.81 -24.69
C PHE A 152 12.65 1.28 -24.29
N VAL A 153 12.51 0.64 -23.11
CA VAL A 153 11.23 0.11 -22.64
C VAL A 153 10.29 1.25 -22.25
N ASP A 154 9.02 1.09 -22.59
CA ASP A 154 7.97 2.04 -22.24
C ASP A 154 7.22 1.56 -20.99
N PHE A 155 7.50 2.20 -19.84
CA PHE A 155 6.83 2.03 -18.55
C PHE A 155 5.74 3.09 -18.32
N SER A 156 5.36 3.85 -19.35
CA SER A 156 4.37 4.91 -19.18
C SER A 156 3.07 4.34 -18.59
N PHE A 157 2.49 5.04 -17.63
CA PHE A 157 1.26 4.63 -16.92
C PHE A 157 1.38 3.32 -16.11
N ALA A 158 2.55 2.69 -16.03
CA ALA A 158 2.75 1.50 -15.21
C ALA A 158 2.68 1.84 -13.71
N CYS A 159 2.19 0.91 -12.90
CA CYS A 159 2.34 0.98 -11.45
C CYS A 159 3.74 0.45 -11.08
N LEU A 160 4.58 1.33 -10.54
CA LEU A 160 5.98 1.02 -10.22
C LEU A 160 6.26 1.04 -8.70
N LYS A 161 5.24 0.84 -7.86
CA LYS A 161 5.40 0.93 -6.41
C LYS A 161 6.37 -0.16 -5.93
N ASN A 162 7.41 0.19 -5.16
CA ASN A 162 8.39 -0.77 -4.64
C ASN A 162 9.10 -1.61 -5.72
N VAL A 163 9.28 -1.10 -6.93
CA VAL A 163 10.04 -1.81 -7.98
C VAL A 163 11.53 -1.56 -7.80
N PHE A 164 12.32 -2.63 -7.93
CA PHE A 164 13.77 -2.56 -7.84
C PHE A 164 14.37 -2.54 -9.25
N PHE A 165 14.97 -1.41 -9.62
CA PHE A 165 15.72 -1.20 -10.86
C PHE A 165 17.23 -1.12 -10.60
N SER A 166 17.70 -1.66 -9.48
CA SER A 166 19.09 -1.49 -9.06
C SER A 166 20.04 -2.05 -10.13
N ARG A 167 20.99 -1.22 -10.59
CA ARG A 167 21.95 -1.56 -11.66
C ARG A 167 21.30 -2.03 -12.98
N ALA A 168 20.00 -1.76 -13.19
CA ALA A 168 19.35 -2.03 -14.47
C ALA A 168 19.81 -1.04 -15.54
N ASN A 169 19.81 -1.47 -16.80
CA ASN A 169 19.97 -0.57 -17.94
C ASN A 169 18.60 -0.06 -18.36
N LEU A 170 18.32 1.22 -18.11
CA LEU A 170 17.07 1.92 -18.42
C LEU A 170 17.31 3.05 -19.44
N GLN A 171 18.37 2.92 -20.25
CA GLN A 171 18.71 3.91 -21.26
C GLN A 171 17.51 4.20 -22.16
N CYS A 172 17.17 5.48 -22.34
CA CYS A 172 16.04 5.93 -23.15
C CYS A 172 14.65 5.35 -22.75
N ALA A 173 14.51 4.79 -21.55
CA ALA A 173 13.22 4.29 -21.06
C ALA A 173 12.24 5.45 -20.80
N LYS A 174 10.93 5.15 -20.84
CA LYS A 174 9.86 6.15 -20.68
C LYS A 174 9.02 5.87 -19.44
N PHE A 175 8.81 6.90 -18.62
CA PHE A 175 8.10 6.81 -17.33
C PHE A 175 6.98 7.85 -17.23
N LYS A 176 6.22 8.07 -18.31
CA LYS A 176 5.21 9.13 -18.34
C LYS A 176 4.04 8.83 -17.41
N VAL A 177 3.60 9.85 -16.69
CA VAL A 177 2.37 9.84 -15.88
C VAL A 177 1.28 10.70 -16.53
N TYR A 178 0.01 10.44 -16.18
CA TYR A 178 -1.12 11.20 -16.71
C TYR A 178 -1.12 12.60 -16.07
N ILE A 179 -0.70 13.61 -16.83
CA ILE A 179 -0.90 15.03 -16.49
C ILE A 179 -1.81 15.59 -17.56
N GLN A 180 -3.12 15.39 -17.40
CA GLN A 180 -4.07 16.34 -17.98
C GLN A 180 -4.93 16.90 -16.86
N LEU A 181 -4.82 18.22 -16.76
CA LEU A 181 -5.70 19.15 -16.05
C LEU A 181 -7.12 18.59 -15.86
N ILE A 182 -7.52 18.43 -14.60
CA ILE A 182 -8.94 18.39 -14.21
C ILE A 182 -9.47 19.81 -14.40
N PRO A 183 -10.45 20.04 -15.30
CA PRO A 183 -11.85 19.68 -15.00
C PRO A 183 -12.59 19.06 -16.20
N TYR A 184 -13.71 18.36 -15.96
CA TYR A 184 -14.65 17.80 -16.95
C TYR A 184 -14.47 16.37 -17.48
N PHE A 185 -14.03 15.39 -16.69
CA PHE A 185 -14.30 13.98 -17.03
C PHE A 185 -15.06 13.23 -15.94
N LYS A 186 -16.32 13.64 -15.77
CA LYS A 186 -17.34 12.93 -14.99
C LYS A 186 -18.10 11.87 -15.83
N MET A 187 -17.68 11.56 -17.07
CA MET A 187 -18.50 10.80 -18.03
C MET A 187 -17.85 9.53 -18.61
N TRP A 188 -16.74 9.04 -18.05
CA TRP A 188 -16.18 7.73 -18.46
C TRP A 188 -15.70 6.92 -17.26
N MET A 189 -16.52 6.93 -16.22
CA MET A 189 -16.27 6.23 -14.97
C MET A 189 -17.51 5.42 -14.60
N LEU A 190 -17.84 4.38 -15.38
CA LEU A 190 -18.92 3.47 -15.00
C LEU A 190 -18.70 1.98 -15.35
N ARG A 191 -17.53 1.55 -15.86
CA ARG A 191 -17.34 0.11 -16.16
C ARG A 191 -15.95 -0.52 -15.96
N VAL A 192 -15.07 0.06 -15.14
CA VAL A 192 -13.99 -0.71 -14.47
C VAL A 192 -13.64 -0.01 -13.15
N PRO A 193 -13.94 -0.58 -11.97
CA PRO A 193 -13.45 -0.04 -10.71
C PRO A 193 -12.01 -0.55 -10.50
N TYR A 194 -11.12 0.32 -10.05
CA TYR A 194 -9.71 0.06 -9.71
C TYR A 194 -8.78 -0.13 -10.93
N PHE A 195 -7.82 0.79 -11.11
CA PHE A 195 -6.40 0.51 -11.42
C PHE A 195 -5.66 1.73 -12.03
N ILE A 196 -5.69 2.90 -11.39
CA ILE A 196 -4.69 3.95 -11.64
C ILE A 196 -4.28 4.53 -10.30
N MET A 197 -3.57 3.72 -9.51
CA MET A 197 -2.77 4.21 -8.40
C MET A 197 -1.43 4.70 -9.00
N LEU A 198 -1.45 5.93 -9.52
CA LEU A 198 -0.26 6.66 -9.95
C LEU A 198 0.67 6.86 -8.75
N LEU A 199 1.73 6.06 -8.67
CA LEU A 199 2.92 6.28 -7.82
C LEU A 199 2.59 6.74 -6.39
N CYS A 200 1.62 6.10 -5.73
CA CYS A 200 1.32 6.42 -4.33
C CYS A 200 2.31 5.70 -3.38
N GLY A 201 3.37 6.40 -3.02
CA GLY A 201 3.80 6.51 -1.63
C GLY A 201 4.81 5.52 -1.06
N ARG A 202 5.50 4.67 -1.84
CA ARG A 202 6.62 3.84 -1.33
C ARG A 202 7.73 3.61 -2.37
N ARG A 203 8.97 3.51 -1.84
CA ARG A 203 10.31 3.67 -2.44
C ARG A 203 10.55 2.85 -3.71
N CYS A 204 10.82 3.50 -4.84
CA CYS A 204 11.49 2.87 -5.99
C CYS A 204 13.00 2.90 -5.81
N GLU A 205 13.68 1.81 -6.16
CA GLU A 205 15.13 1.66 -5.97
C GLU A 205 15.85 1.67 -7.33
N PHE A 206 16.48 2.78 -7.67
CA PHE A 206 17.28 3.01 -8.88
C PHE A 206 18.79 3.09 -8.60
N THR A 207 19.24 2.61 -7.45
CA THR A 207 20.65 2.71 -7.04
C THR A 207 21.59 2.18 -8.13
N GLY A 208 22.50 3.04 -8.61
CA GLY A 208 23.46 2.73 -9.67
C GLY A 208 22.86 2.36 -11.03
N ALA A 209 21.59 2.66 -11.28
CA ALA A 209 20.93 2.39 -12.56
C ALA A 209 21.43 3.33 -13.66
N ASN A 210 21.42 2.86 -14.91
CA ASN A 210 21.71 3.68 -16.08
C ASN A 210 20.41 4.18 -16.71
N LEU A 211 20.00 5.42 -16.45
CA LEU A 211 18.81 6.03 -17.05
C LEU A 211 19.17 7.03 -18.16
N ARG A 212 20.38 7.01 -18.73
CA ARG A 212 20.80 8.00 -19.73
C ARG A 212 19.72 8.23 -20.81
N GLY A 213 19.31 9.49 -20.99
CA GLY A 213 18.30 9.89 -21.97
C GLY A 213 16.85 9.48 -21.63
N ALA A 214 16.57 9.01 -20.41
CA ALA A 214 15.22 8.61 -20.01
C ALA A 214 14.26 9.80 -19.90
N VAL A 215 12.98 9.53 -20.17
CA VAL A 215 11.90 10.53 -20.11
C VAL A 215 11.05 10.29 -18.86
N LEU A 216 11.26 11.13 -17.85
CA LEU A 216 10.64 11.12 -16.52
C LEU A 216 9.81 12.39 -16.24
N ALA A 217 9.46 13.15 -17.30
CA ALA A 217 8.69 14.38 -17.17
C ALA A 217 7.37 14.13 -16.43
N GLY A 218 7.15 14.90 -15.36
CA GLY A 218 5.99 14.82 -14.50
C GLY A 218 5.96 13.63 -13.53
N ALA A 219 6.93 12.72 -13.59
CA ALA A 219 6.92 11.50 -12.78
C ALA A 219 6.90 11.81 -11.27
N ASN A 220 6.17 11.00 -10.51
CA ASN A 220 6.21 11.05 -9.04
C ASN A 220 7.27 10.08 -8.51
N LEU A 221 8.41 10.64 -8.16
CA LEU A 221 9.60 9.96 -7.63
C LEU A 221 9.85 10.39 -6.17
N GLN A 222 8.80 10.76 -5.44
CA GLN A 222 8.90 11.15 -4.04
C GLN A 222 9.58 10.02 -3.23
N SER A 223 10.62 10.37 -2.47
CA SER A 223 11.43 9.42 -1.68
C SER A 223 12.09 8.28 -2.48
N ALA A 224 12.19 8.38 -3.81
CA ALA A 224 12.91 7.40 -4.61
C ALA A 224 14.41 7.43 -4.28
N ASN A 225 15.05 6.26 -4.36
CA ASN A 225 16.49 6.14 -4.19
C ASN A 225 17.17 6.05 -5.56
N LEU A 226 17.82 7.13 -5.97
CA LEU A 226 18.58 7.28 -7.20
C LEU A 226 20.07 7.53 -6.90
N GLN A 227 20.55 7.08 -5.75
CA GLN A 227 21.95 7.20 -5.39
C GLN A 227 22.84 6.55 -6.47
N ASP A 228 23.94 7.23 -6.83
CA ASP A 228 24.89 6.76 -7.85
C ASP A 228 24.30 6.52 -9.26
N ALA A 229 23.07 6.96 -9.54
CA ALA A 229 22.44 6.74 -10.84
C ALA A 229 23.03 7.64 -11.94
N CYS A 230 23.10 7.11 -13.17
CA CYS A 230 23.44 7.88 -14.36
C CYS A 230 22.15 8.48 -14.96
N LEU A 231 21.99 9.79 -14.82
CA LEU A 231 20.81 10.58 -15.22
C LEU A 231 21.15 11.60 -16.33
N ILE A 232 22.22 11.33 -17.07
CA ILE A 232 22.73 12.22 -18.13
C ILE A 232 21.68 12.34 -19.25
N ASP A 233 21.49 13.56 -19.76
CA ASP A 233 20.53 13.90 -20.83
C ASP A 233 19.06 13.51 -20.51
N CYS A 234 18.69 13.31 -19.24
CA CYS A 234 17.33 12.95 -18.84
C CYS A 234 16.37 14.15 -18.83
N SER A 235 15.07 13.89 -18.98
CA SER A 235 14.02 14.89 -18.77
C SER A 235 13.20 14.58 -17.51
N PHE A 236 13.21 15.50 -16.56
CA PHE A 236 12.46 15.53 -15.30
C PHE A 236 11.52 16.75 -15.21
N CYS A 237 11.15 17.37 -16.33
CA CYS A 237 10.32 18.58 -16.32
C CYS A 237 9.06 18.37 -15.48
N GLY A 238 8.85 19.21 -14.46
CA GLY A 238 7.72 19.13 -13.54
C GLY A 238 7.63 17.85 -12.70
N ALA A 239 8.69 17.04 -12.61
CA ALA A 239 8.68 15.82 -11.80
C ALA A 239 8.66 16.13 -10.28
N ASP A 240 8.07 15.25 -9.49
CA ASP A 240 8.07 15.32 -8.03
C ASP A 240 9.17 14.42 -7.47
N LEU A 241 10.24 15.03 -6.96
CA LEU A 241 11.43 14.41 -6.38
C LEU A 241 11.57 14.76 -4.89
N ARG A 242 10.47 15.16 -4.23
CA ARG A 242 10.49 15.52 -2.81
C ARG A 242 11.12 14.41 -1.98
N THR A 243 12.04 14.79 -1.10
CA THR A 243 12.77 13.89 -0.20
C THR A 243 13.49 12.71 -0.88
N ALA A 244 13.78 12.79 -2.18
CA ALA A 244 14.51 11.75 -2.90
C ALA A 244 15.98 11.67 -2.47
N HIS A 245 16.56 10.46 -2.54
CA HIS A 245 17.98 10.22 -2.30
C HIS A 245 18.72 10.26 -3.65
N LEU A 246 19.49 11.32 -3.89
CA LEU A 246 20.15 11.65 -5.14
C LEU A 246 21.67 11.81 -4.95
N GLN A 247 22.22 11.28 -3.86
CA GLN A 247 23.64 11.40 -3.57
C GLN A 247 24.46 10.86 -4.75
N THR A 248 25.52 11.58 -5.11
CA THR A 248 26.49 11.21 -6.16
C THR A 248 25.90 10.89 -7.55
N ALA A 249 24.61 11.17 -7.79
CA ALA A 249 23.97 10.98 -9.08
C ALA A 249 24.49 11.99 -10.13
N ASP A 250 24.50 11.58 -11.40
CA ASP A 250 25.00 12.39 -12.51
C ASP A 250 23.85 12.90 -13.39
N PHE A 251 23.47 14.17 -13.21
CA PHE A 251 22.44 14.89 -13.96
C PHE A 251 23.03 15.78 -15.06
N THR A 252 24.22 15.46 -15.59
CA THR A 252 24.84 16.29 -16.64
C THR A 252 23.87 16.46 -17.83
N ASN A 253 23.66 17.70 -18.26
CA ASN A 253 22.70 18.13 -19.31
C ASN A 253 21.22 17.74 -19.06
N ALA A 254 20.83 17.35 -17.85
CA ALA A 254 19.44 16.98 -17.56
C ALA A 254 18.52 18.20 -17.53
N ASN A 255 17.26 18.02 -17.93
CA ASN A 255 16.23 19.05 -17.84
C ASN A 255 15.30 18.80 -16.65
N LEU A 256 15.43 19.60 -15.59
CA LEU A 256 14.63 19.58 -14.36
C LEU A 256 13.75 20.85 -14.22
N GLU A 257 13.40 21.50 -15.32
CA GLU A 257 12.56 22.70 -15.31
C GLU A 257 11.25 22.47 -14.55
N GLY A 258 10.95 23.32 -13.57
CA GLY A 258 9.76 23.25 -12.73
C GLY A 258 9.67 22.01 -11.82
N ALA A 259 10.72 21.20 -11.69
CA ALA A 259 10.72 20.02 -10.83
C ALA A 259 10.65 20.39 -9.33
N ASN A 260 10.02 19.54 -8.52
CA ASN A 260 9.95 19.71 -7.07
C ASN A 260 10.96 18.82 -6.35
N LEU A 261 12.05 19.40 -5.87
CA LEU A 261 13.14 18.75 -5.15
C LEU A 261 13.16 19.16 -3.65
N GLU A 262 12.04 19.58 -3.08
CA GLU A 262 11.99 20.01 -1.68
C GLU A 262 12.50 18.90 -0.74
N GLY A 263 13.48 19.23 0.10
CA GLY A 263 14.08 18.30 1.06
C GLY A 263 14.89 17.15 0.44
N ALA A 264 15.12 17.14 -0.88
CA ALA A 264 15.91 16.09 -1.52
C ALA A 264 17.39 16.14 -1.09
N ASN A 265 18.05 14.97 -1.08
CA ASN A 265 19.46 14.86 -0.75
C ASN A 265 20.32 14.70 -2.00
N LEU A 266 20.97 15.79 -2.43
CA LEU A 266 21.82 15.85 -3.62
C LEU A 266 23.32 15.89 -3.28
N LYS A 267 23.73 15.46 -2.08
CA LYS A 267 25.14 15.55 -1.67
C LYS A 267 26.07 14.93 -2.74
N GLY A 268 27.02 15.72 -3.25
CA GLY A 268 27.99 15.26 -4.24
C GLY A 268 27.44 15.04 -5.66
N ALA A 269 26.19 15.39 -5.94
CA ALA A 269 25.59 15.23 -7.26
C ALA A 269 26.24 16.17 -8.30
N LYS A 270 26.24 15.74 -9.57
CA LYS A 270 26.71 16.56 -10.70
C LYS A 270 25.51 17.12 -11.47
N LEU A 271 25.40 18.43 -11.58
CA LEU A 271 24.34 19.15 -12.29
C LEU A 271 24.91 20.02 -13.42
N ILE A 272 26.02 19.56 -14.02
CA ILE A 272 26.75 20.30 -15.06
C ILE A 272 25.83 20.53 -16.27
N ASN A 273 25.69 21.78 -16.71
CA ASN A 273 24.77 22.21 -17.78
C ASN A 273 23.28 21.84 -17.56
N ALA A 274 22.87 21.49 -16.34
CA ALA A 274 21.48 21.09 -16.06
C ALA A 274 20.54 22.32 -16.07
N ASN A 275 19.29 22.12 -16.50
CA ASN A 275 18.25 23.14 -16.44
C ASN A 275 17.38 22.96 -15.19
N LEU A 276 17.48 23.86 -14.22
CA LEU A 276 16.67 23.91 -12.99
C LEU A 276 15.77 25.16 -12.95
N LYS A 277 15.45 25.76 -14.10
CA LYS A 277 14.57 26.94 -14.16
C LYS A 277 13.25 26.67 -13.44
N GLY A 278 12.84 27.57 -12.55
CA GLY A 278 11.61 27.44 -11.77
C GLY A 278 11.53 26.25 -10.82
N ALA A 279 12.61 25.48 -10.62
CA ALA A 279 12.60 24.31 -9.75
C ALA A 279 12.49 24.68 -8.27
N ASN A 280 11.83 23.84 -7.47
CA ASN A 280 11.76 24.00 -6.02
C ASN A 280 12.86 23.18 -5.33
N LEU A 281 13.90 23.82 -4.83
CA LEU A 281 15.03 23.23 -4.10
C LEU A 281 15.01 23.62 -2.61
N GLN A 282 13.87 24.07 -2.08
CA GLN A 282 13.76 24.47 -0.68
C GLN A 282 14.17 23.33 0.24
N ARG A 283 14.97 23.64 1.27
CA ARG A 283 15.49 22.67 2.25
C ARG A 283 16.30 21.50 1.65
N ALA A 284 16.71 21.58 0.38
CA ALA A 284 17.51 20.54 -0.25
C ALA A 284 18.94 20.51 0.33
N TYR A 285 19.51 19.30 0.41
CA TYR A 285 20.91 19.11 0.84
C TYR A 285 21.83 19.14 -0.39
N LEU A 286 22.41 20.31 -0.68
CA LEU A 286 23.23 20.58 -1.87
C LEU A 286 24.74 20.63 -1.58
N ARG A 287 25.22 19.90 -0.55
CA ARG A 287 26.63 19.92 -0.19
C ARG A 287 27.48 19.29 -1.28
N GLN A 288 28.61 19.93 -1.64
CA GLN A 288 29.56 19.41 -2.64
C GLN A 288 28.92 19.15 -4.02
N VAL A 289 27.81 19.82 -4.34
CA VAL A 289 27.17 19.73 -5.65
C VAL A 289 27.99 20.51 -6.69
N ASN A 290 28.12 19.96 -7.88
CA ASN A 290 28.70 20.67 -9.02
C ASN A 290 27.58 21.33 -9.86
N PHE A 291 27.52 22.67 -9.82
CA PHE A 291 26.60 23.53 -10.57
C PHE A 291 27.23 24.23 -11.78
N GLN A 292 28.31 23.70 -12.33
CA GLN A 292 28.95 24.30 -13.51
C GLN A 292 27.94 24.46 -14.66
N ASN A 293 27.74 25.70 -15.12
CA ASN A 293 26.77 26.08 -16.16
C ASN A 293 25.31 25.66 -15.88
N THR A 294 24.91 25.49 -14.62
CA THR A 294 23.53 25.15 -14.29
C THR A 294 22.61 26.37 -14.41
N HIS A 295 21.47 26.22 -15.07
CA HIS A 295 20.45 27.26 -15.17
C HIS A 295 19.50 27.23 -13.96
N LEU A 296 19.49 28.29 -13.15
CA LEU A 296 18.74 28.37 -11.88
C LEU A 296 17.71 29.51 -11.86
N GLU A 297 17.37 30.09 -13.02
CA GLU A 297 16.48 31.26 -13.09
C GLU A 297 15.09 30.90 -12.53
N GLY A 298 14.64 31.65 -11.53
CA GLY A 298 13.37 31.40 -10.84
C GLY A 298 13.37 30.19 -9.89
N ALA A 299 14.49 29.50 -9.70
CA ALA A 299 14.58 28.39 -8.76
C ALA A 299 14.46 28.89 -7.30
N ARG A 300 13.76 28.13 -6.46
CA ARG A 300 13.57 28.44 -5.03
C ARG A 300 14.57 27.67 -4.19
N LEU A 301 15.42 28.35 -3.45
CA LEU A 301 16.54 27.74 -2.68
C LEU A 301 16.44 27.99 -1.16
N ASP A 302 15.28 28.43 -0.67
CA ASP A 302 15.13 28.80 0.74
C ASP A 302 15.46 27.62 1.67
N GLY A 303 16.39 27.84 2.60
CA GLY A 303 16.85 26.82 3.54
C GLY A 303 17.69 25.69 2.92
N ALA A 304 18.10 25.78 1.65
CA ALA A 304 18.96 24.80 1.02
C ALA A 304 20.42 24.88 1.55
N ASN A 305 21.07 23.73 1.70
CA ASN A 305 22.45 23.66 2.20
C ASN A 305 23.46 23.66 1.05
N LEU A 306 24.01 24.83 0.71
CA LEU A 306 24.92 25.05 -0.43
C LEU A 306 26.42 24.91 -0.09
N HIS A 307 26.78 24.29 1.04
CA HIS A 307 28.17 24.25 1.48
C HIS A 307 29.06 23.42 0.53
N GLY A 308 30.16 24.01 0.05
CA GLY A 308 31.13 23.35 -0.82
C GLY A 308 30.65 23.14 -2.26
N VAL A 309 29.61 23.87 -2.68
CA VAL A 309 29.15 23.88 -4.08
C VAL A 309 30.24 24.39 -5.02
N ILE A 310 30.41 23.72 -6.16
CA ILE A 310 31.26 24.14 -7.27
C ILE A 310 30.37 24.86 -8.29
N ARG A 311 30.81 25.99 -8.84
CA ARG A 311 30.09 26.78 -9.85
C ARG A 311 30.93 26.95 -11.10
#